data_AF-A0AB36XXY7-F1
#
_entry.id   AF-A0AB36XXY7-F1
#
_cell.length_a   1.000
_cell.length_b   1.000
_cell.length_c   1.000
_cell.angle_alpha   90.00
_cell.angle_beta   90.00
_cell.angle_gamma   90.00
#
_symmetry.space_group_name_H-M   'P 1'
#
loop_
_entity.id
_entity.type
_entity.pdbx_description
1 polymer ?
#
loop_
_entity_poly.entity_id
_entity_poly.type
_entity_poly.pdbx_seq_one_letter_code
_entity_poly.pdbx_strand_id
1 'polypeptide(L)'
;MSATRPPMIEPKPPFWSRPRLFIGVCVAVIAGLGVAFYTQDNVKSTATLITTTQQPAAQIMAHKDYLEVQPIAITTPAPDQSLELWAIPNGGKPVSLGLLPEDGEGIIGLNPRQQASISKPVELMVSAESKGGSVSKQPTGPTVYQGALANR
;
A
#
# COMPACT_ATOMS: atom_id res chain seq x y z
N MET A 1 34.85 -11.58 83.60
CA MET A 1 35.46 -11.93 82.31
C MET A 1 34.36 -11.92 81.26
N SER A 2 34.30 -10.86 80.47
CA SER A 2 33.18 -10.58 79.55
C SER A 2 33.30 -11.40 78.27
N ALA A 3 32.21 -12.05 77.85
CA ALA A 3 32.14 -12.79 76.60
C ALA A 3 31.73 -11.86 75.44
N THR A 4 32.63 -11.66 74.49
CA THR A 4 32.37 -10.91 73.25
C THR A 4 31.64 -11.81 72.27
N ARG A 5 30.37 -11.50 71.93
CA ARG A 5 29.64 -12.18 70.85
C ARG A 5 30.02 -11.54 69.51
N PRO A 6 30.29 -12.32 68.44
CA PRO A 6 30.61 -11.78 67.13
C PRO A 6 29.37 -11.15 66.46
N PRO A 7 29.54 -10.15 65.58
CA PRO A 7 28.42 -9.53 64.87
C PRO A 7 27.83 -10.48 63.84
N MET A 8 26.50 -10.58 63.84
CA MET A 8 25.72 -11.34 62.87
C MET A 8 25.63 -10.53 61.56
N ILE A 9 26.22 -11.02 60.47
CA ILE A 9 26.11 -10.41 59.15
C ILE A 9 24.77 -10.82 58.56
N GLU A 10 23.85 -9.87 58.41
CA GLU A 10 22.56 -10.07 57.75
C GLU A 10 22.75 -9.99 56.21
N PRO A 11 22.49 -11.07 55.46
CA PRO A 11 22.64 -11.04 54.01
C PRO A 11 21.53 -10.23 53.36
N LYS A 12 21.88 -9.15 52.65
CA LYS A 12 20.94 -8.40 51.80
C LYS A 12 20.46 -9.28 50.64
N PRO A 13 19.15 -9.31 50.33
CA PRO A 13 18.65 -10.12 49.22
C PRO A 13 19.20 -9.61 47.88
N PRO A 14 19.56 -10.52 46.96
CA PRO A 14 20.12 -10.15 45.67
C PRO A 14 19.08 -9.39 44.85
N PHE A 15 19.51 -8.24 44.29
CA PHE A 15 18.68 -7.32 43.49
C PHE A 15 18.01 -8.01 42.27
N TRP A 16 18.50 -9.18 41.88
CA TRP A 16 18.00 -10.02 40.80
C TRP A 16 16.72 -10.82 41.12
N SER A 17 16.21 -10.76 42.34
CA SER A 17 15.04 -11.55 42.78
C SER A 17 13.67 -10.90 42.51
N ARG A 18 13.52 -10.14 41.41
CA ARG A 18 12.22 -9.58 40.96
C ARG A 18 11.79 -10.15 39.60
N PRO A 19 11.44 -11.45 39.49
CA PRO A 19 11.06 -12.09 38.22
C PRO A 19 9.78 -11.51 37.60
N ARG A 20 8.93 -10.84 38.39
CA ARG A 20 7.64 -10.27 37.93
C ARG A 20 7.79 -9.04 37.03
N LEU A 21 8.92 -8.35 37.06
CA LEU A 21 9.16 -7.16 36.22
C LEU A 21 9.60 -7.54 34.79
N PHE A 22 10.27 -8.68 34.61
CA PHE A 22 10.77 -9.10 33.29
C PHE A 22 9.66 -9.68 32.39
N ILE A 23 8.65 -10.38 32.97
CA ILE A 23 7.56 -10.98 32.18
C ILE A 23 6.65 -9.91 31.54
N GLY A 24 6.32 -8.84 32.28
CA GLY A 24 5.47 -7.77 31.76
C GLY A 24 6.11 -6.99 30.60
N VAL A 25 7.43 -6.79 30.66
CA VAL A 25 8.21 -6.13 29.60
C VAL A 25 8.21 -6.97 28.32
N CYS A 26 8.39 -8.29 28.40
CA CYS A 26 8.36 -9.16 27.22
C CYS A 26 6.99 -9.16 26.52
N VAL A 27 5.88 -9.19 27.26
CA VAL A 27 4.53 -9.18 26.67
C VAL A 27 4.24 -7.84 25.99
N ALA A 28 4.64 -6.72 26.59
CA ALA A 28 4.47 -5.39 25.98
C ALA A 28 5.30 -5.22 24.71
N VAL A 29 6.53 -5.75 24.68
CA VAL A 29 7.37 -5.72 23.47
C VAL A 29 6.80 -6.60 22.37
N ILE A 30 6.32 -7.80 22.67
CA ILE A 30 5.69 -8.69 21.68
C ILE A 30 4.40 -8.08 21.14
N ALA A 31 3.57 -7.47 22.00
CA ALA A 31 2.35 -6.78 21.56
C ALA A 31 2.69 -5.56 20.69
N GLY A 32 3.67 -4.74 21.09
CA GLY A 32 4.13 -3.59 20.31
C GLY A 32 4.72 -3.97 18.95
N LEU A 33 5.56 -5.01 18.90
CA LEU A 33 6.09 -5.56 17.65
C LEU A 33 4.98 -6.16 16.80
N GLY A 34 4.06 -6.92 17.38
CA GLY A 34 2.92 -7.51 16.68
C GLY A 34 2.03 -6.45 16.02
N VAL A 35 1.74 -5.34 16.72
CA VAL A 35 1.01 -4.20 16.14
C VAL A 35 1.81 -3.54 15.02
N ALA A 36 3.10 -3.27 15.21
CA ALA A 36 3.95 -2.63 14.20
C ALA A 36 4.08 -3.47 12.90
N PHE A 37 4.24 -4.79 13.03
CA PHE A 37 4.25 -5.72 11.89
C PHE A 37 2.86 -5.86 11.23
N TYR A 38 1.77 -5.79 12.01
CA TYR A 38 0.42 -5.89 11.47
C TYR A 38 0.05 -4.68 10.59
N THR A 39 0.61 -3.50 10.88
CA THR A 39 0.36 -2.28 10.11
C THR A 39 1.30 -2.07 8.92
N GLN A 40 2.14 -3.03 8.54
CA GLN A 40 3.01 -2.85 7.38
C GLN A 40 2.20 -2.88 6.08
N ASP A 41 2.09 -1.71 5.48
CA ASP A 41 1.52 -1.53 4.15
C ASP A 41 2.54 -1.95 3.09
N ASN A 42 2.33 -3.13 2.53
CA ASN A 42 3.24 -3.73 1.57
C ASN A 42 2.68 -3.59 0.15
N VAL A 43 3.51 -3.09 -0.75
CA VAL A 43 3.25 -3.08 -2.19
C VAL A 43 3.19 -4.53 -2.68
N LYS A 44 2.05 -4.92 -3.24
CA LYS A 44 1.81 -6.28 -3.73
C LYS A 44 2.22 -6.46 -5.18
N SER A 45 1.96 -5.45 -5.99
CA SER A 45 2.17 -5.48 -7.43
C SER A 45 2.54 -4.09 -7.93
N THR A 46 3.28 -4.02 -9.02
CA THR A 46 3.65 -2.75 -9.67
C THR A 46 3.44 -2.83 -11.17
N ALA A 47 3.17 -1.67 -11.78
CA ALA A 47 3.09 -1.51 -13.22
C ALA A 47 3.84 -0.24 -13.63
N THR A 48 4.57 -0.30 -14.74
CA THR A 48 5.00 0.90 -15.45
C THR A 48 4.08 1.08 -16.64
N LEU A 49 3.33 2.17 -16.65
CA LEU A 49 2.46 2.56 -17.74
C LEU A 49 3.28 3.28 -18.80
N ILE A 50 3.10 2.87 -20.05
CA ILE A 50 3.76 3.46 -21.23
C ILE A 50 2.74 4.12 -22.15
N THR A 51 3.17 5.16 -22.86
CA THR A 51 2.40 5.82 -23.90
C THR A 51 2.27 4.95 -25.16
N THR A 52 1.39 5.36 -26.07
CA THR A 52 1.28 4.78 -27.43
C THR A 52 2.57 4.92 -28.25
N THR A 53 3.46 5.85 -27.87
CA THR A 53 4.79 6.05 -28.45
C THR A 53 5.91 5.31 -27.70
N GLN A 54 5.55 4.36 -26.82
CA GLN A 54 6.47 3.53 -26.03
C GLN A 54 7.36 4.31 -25.04
N GLN A 55 6.89 5.44 -24.53
CA GLN A 55 7.59 6.22 -23.51
C GLN A 55 6.98 5.94 -22.12
N PRO A 56 7.79 5.81 -21.06
CA PRO A 56 7.27 5.71 -19.69
C PRO A 56 6.45 6.95 -19.30
N ALA A 57 5.26 6.75 -18.75
CA ALA A 57 4.33 7.82 -18.38
C ALA A 57 4.07 7.88 -16.87
N ALA A 58 3.81 6.73 -16.24
CA ALA A 58 3.50 6.65 -14.81
C ALA A 58 3.90 5.29 -14.23
N GLN A 59 4.14 5.25 -12.94
CA GLN A 59 4.27 4.03 -12.15
C GLN A 59 3.02 3.88 -11.27
N ILE A 60 2.47 2.67 -11.24
CA ILE A 60 1.35 2.30 -10.39
C ILE A 60 1.85 1.26 -9.38
N MET A 61 1.61 1.52 -8.10
CA MET A 61 1.95 0.61 -7.01
C MET A 61 0.65 0.18 -6.33
N ALA A 62 0.37 -1.13 -6.36
CA ALA A 62 -0.85 -1.67 -5.80
C ALA A 62 -0.63 -2.12 -4.36
N HIS A 63 -1.42 -1.54 -3.46
CA HIS A 63 -1.53 -1.90 -2.06
C HIS A 63 -2.74 -2.81 -1.83
N LYS A 64 -3.13 -3.04 -0.57
CA LYS A 64 -4.27 -3.91 -0.27
C LYS A 64 -5.60 -3.30 -0.73
N ASP A 65 -5.78 -2.02 -0.49
CA ASP A 65 -7.05 -1.30 -0.57
C ASP A 65 -6.93 0.03 -1.33
N TYR A 66 -5.77 0.33 -1.90
CA TYR A 66 -5.57 1.48 -2.75
C TYR A 66 -4.46 1.25 -3.79
N LEU A 67 -4.39 2.14 -4.77
CA LEU A 67 -3.29 2.28 -5.71
C LEU A 67 -2.58 3.61 -5.43
N GLU A 68 -1.26 3.57 -5.38
CA GLU A 68 -0.43 4.76 -5.44
C GLU A 68 -0.02 5.00 -6.89
N VAL A 69 -0.17 6.25 -7.34
CA VAL A 69 0.17 6.72 -8.68
C VAL A 69 1.36 7.65 -8.54
N GLN A 70 2.43 7.36 -9.26
CA GLN A 70 3.61 8.20 -9.35
C GLN A 70 3.85 8.59 -10.82
N PRO A 71 3.83 9.89 -11.17
CA PRO A 71 4.05 10.31 -12.55
C PRO A 71 5.53 10.20 -12.91
N ILE A 72 5.83 9.66 -14.09
CA ILE A 72 7.17 9.69 -14.69
C ILE A 72 7.27 10.86 -15.68
N ALA A 73 6.20 11.09 -16.43
CA ALA A 73 6.03 12.23 -17.33
C ALA A 73 4.66 12.87 -17.11
N ILE A 74 4.64 14.19 -16.89
CA ILE A 74 3.40 14.93 -16.68
C ILE A 74 2.69 15.07 -18.03
N THR A 75 1.51 14.46 -18.14
CA THR A 75 0.57 14.73 -19.23
C THR A 75 -0.69 15.31 -18.63
N THR A 76 -0.93 16.59 -18.89
CA THR A 76 -2.18 17.22 -18.50
C THR A 76 -3.27 16.80 -19.49
N PRO A 77 -4.38 16.19 -19.05
CA PRO A 77 -5.52 15.94 -19.93
C PRO A 77 -6.08 17.26 -20.47
N ALA A 78 -6.84 17.20 -21.56
CA ALA A 78 -7.56 18.37 -22.06
C ALA A 78 -8.52 18.93 -20.98
N PRO A 79 -8.85 20.24 -21.00
CA PRO A 79 -9.65 20.87 -19.93
C PRO A 79 -11.02 20.21 -19.67
N ASP A 80 -11.60 19.61 -20.70
CA ASP A 80 -12.90 18.91 -20.69
C ASP A 80 -12.76 17.39 -20.51
N GLN A 81 -11.56 16.90 -20.18
CA GLN A 81 -11.25 15.49 -20.03
C GLN A 81 -10.75 15.13 -18.64
N SER A 82 -10.79 13.85 -18.34
CA SER A 82 -10.19 13.25 -17.14
C SER A 82 -9.57 11.92 -17.53
N LEU A 83 -8.42 11.60 -16.93
CA LEU A 83 -7.79 10.31 -17.14
C LEU A 83 -8.40 9.30 -16.19
N GLU A 84 -8.92 8.19 -16.72
CA GLU A 84 -9.48 7.10 -15.92
C GLU A 84 -8.63 5.85 -16.07
N LEU A 85 -8.28 5.23 -14.94
CA LEU A 85 -7.53 4.00 -14.86
C LEU A 85 -8.48 2.80 -14.81
N TRP A 86 -8.15 1.77 -15.58
CA TRP A 86 -8.93 0.56 -15.75
C TRP A 86 -8.07 -0.68 -15.54
N ALA A 87 -8.63 -1.69 -14.88
CA ALA A 87 -8.15 -3.07 -14.98
C ALA A 87 -8.83 -3.76 -16.16
N ILE A 88 -8.06 -4.49 -16.96
CA ILE A 88 -8.51 -5.26 -18.11
C ILE A 88 -8.25 -6.75 -17.83
N PRO A 89 -9.19 -7.46 -17.17
CA PRO A 89 -9.04 -8.89 -16.92
C PRO A 89 -9.04 -9.68 -18.23
N ASN A 90 -8.25 -10.74 -18.32
CA ASN A 90 -8.21 -11.61 -19.50
C ASN A 90 -9.62 -12.17 -19.80
N GLY A 91 -10.14 -11.88 -21.00
CA GLY A 91 -11.47 -12.28 -21.44
C GLY A 91 -12.64 -11.62 -20.68
N GLY A 92 -12.34 -10.66 -19.79
CA GLY A 92 -13.32 -9.95 -18.97
C GLY A 92 -13.66 -8.57 -19.51
N LYS A 93 -14.67 -7.93 -18.90
CA LYS A 93 -14.97 -6.53 -19.17
C LYS A 93 -14.02 -5.62 -18.39
N PRO A 94 -13.62 -4.46 -18.94
CA PRO A 94 -12.88 -3.44 -18.20
C PRO A 94 -13.57 -3.09 -16.87
N VAL A 95 -12.76 -2.91 -15.83
CA VAL A 95 -13.22 -2.48 -14.51
C VAL A 95 -12.53 -1.16 -14.18
N SER A 96 -13.32 -0.09 -14.02
CA SER A 96 -12.81 1.21 -13.57
C SER A 96 -12.19 1.07 -12.18
N LEU A 97 -10.93 1.49 -12.05
CA LEU A 97 -10.21 1.59 -10.79
C LEU A 97 -10.34 3.00 -10.20
N GLY A 98 -10.53 4.01 -11.03
CA GLY A 98 -10.78 5.39 -10.62
C GLY A 98 -10.09 6.40 -11.54
N LEU A 99 -10.31 7.68 -11.26
CA LEU A 99 -9.62 8.75 -11.96
C LEU A 99 -8.17 8.86 -11.48
N LEU A 100 -7.25 9.13 -12.41
CA LEU A 100 -5.92 9.58 -12.04
C LEU A 100 -6.01 10.99 -11.44
N PRO A 101 -5.19 11.31 -10.42
CA PRO A 101 -5.03 12.67 -9.91
C PRO A 101 -4.65 13.66 -11.03
N GLU A 102 -5.15 14.89 -10.98
CA GLU A 102 -4.93 15.88 -12.05
C GLU A 102 -3.46 16.35 -12.15
N ASP A 103 -2.73 16.33 -11.04
CA ASP A 103 -1.29 16.57 -10.92
C ASP A 103 -0.45 15.31 -11.22
N GLY A 104 -1.10 14.17 -11.43
CA GLY A 104 -0.48 12.90 -11.82
C GLY A 104 0.04 12.05 -10.66
N GLU A 105 0.11 12.58 -9.44
CA GLU A 105 0.54 11.87 -8.23
C GLU A 105 -0.61 11.73 -7.24
N GLY A 106 -0.74 10.56 -6.60
CA GLY A 106 -1.69 10.42 -5.49
C GLY A 106 -2.25 9.03 -5.33
N ILE A 107 -3.37 8.94 -4.60
CA ILE A 107 -3.95 7.67 -4.15
C ILE A 107 -5.33 7.46 -4.75
N ILE A 108 -5.57 6.26 -5.28
CA ILE A 108 -6.89 5.79 -5.73
C ILE A 108 -7.36 4.69 -4.78
N GLY A 109 -8.36 5.00 -3.95
CA GLY A 109 -8.97 4.01 -3.06
C GLY A 109 -9.75 2.94 -3.83
N LEU A 110 -9.64 1.69 -3.41
CA LEU A 110 -10.25 0.52 -4.05
C LEU A 110 -11.34 -0.10 -3.19
N ASN A 111 -12.52 -0.28 -3.78
CA ASN A 111 -13.56 -1.12 -3.19
C ASN A 111 -13.26 -2.63 -3.39
N PRO A 112 -13.97 -3.55 -2.70
CA PRO A 112 -13.69 -4.98 -2.78
C PRO A 112 -13.77 -5.58 -4.20
N ARG A 113 -14.63 -5.05 -5.07
CA ARG A 113 -14.75 -5.52 -6.46
C ARG A 113 -13.53 -5.10 -7.29
N GLN A 114 -13.04 -3.89 -7.09
CA GLN A 114 -11.83 -3.40 -7.73
C GLN A 114 -10.59 -4.17 -7.24
N GLN A 115 -10.49 -4.40 -5.93
CA GLN A 115 -9.43 -5.25 -5.34
C GLN A 115 -9.41 -6.65 -5.98
N ALA A 116 -10.58 -7.26 -6.20
CA ALA A 116 -10.66 -8.56 -6.87
C ALA A 116 -10.16 -8.51 -8.32
N SER A 117 -10.41 -7.42 -9.06
CA SER A 117 -10.00 -7.27 -10.46
C SER A 117 -8.48 -7.18 -10.66
N ILE A 118 -7.74 -6.77 -9.62
CA ILE A 118 -6.27 -6.65 -9.63
C ILE A 118 -5.56 -7.70 -8.75
N SER A 119 -6.29 -8.70 -8.26
CA SER A 119 -5.76 -9.73 -7.36
C SER A 119 -4.77 -10.70 -8.02
N LYS A 120 -4.72 -10.69 -9.34
CA LYS A 120 -3.82 -11.47 -10.19
C LYS A 120 -3.16 -10.52 -11.20
N PRO A 121 -2.06 -10.93 -11.84
CA PRO A 121 -1.49 -10.15 -12.92
C PRO A 121 -2.56 -9.76 -13.95
N VAL A 122 -2.66 -8.47 -14.23
CA VAL A 122 -3.73 -7.89 -15.04
C VAL A 122 -3.17 -6.74 -15.86
N GLU A 123 -3.72 -6.53 -17.05
CA GLU A 123 -3.39 -5.36 -17.84
C GLU A 123 -4.11 -4.14 -17.27
N LEU A 124 -3.35 -3.05 -17.13
CA LEU A 124 -3.86 -1.74 -16.80
C LEU A 124 -3.91 -0.88 -18.05
N MET A 125 -4.95 -0.07 -18.15
CA MET A 125 -5.15 0.87 -19.25
C MET A 125 -5.62 2.19 -18.68
N VAL A 126 -5.17 3.30 -19.26
CA VAL A 126 -5.68 4.64 -18.99
C VAL A 126 -6.31 5.18 -20.25
N SER A 127 -7.55 5.69 -20.13
CA SER A 127 -8.26 6.36 -21.20
C SER A 127 -8.55 7.82 -20.87
N ALA A 128 -8.60 8.67 -21.89
CA ALA A 128 -8.99 10.07 -21.78
C ALA A 128 -10.52 10.20 -21.91
N GLU A 129 -11.22 10.14 -20.79
CA GLU A 129 -12.67 10.21 -20.71
C GLU A 129 -13.18 11.65 -20.64
N SER A 130 -14.50 11.84 -20.79
CA SER A 130 -15.15 13.12 -20.48
C SER A 130 -14.85 13.55 -19.04
N LYS A 131 -14.88 14.85 -18.75
CA LYS A 131 -14.65 15.39 -17.40
C LYS A 131 -15.46 14.63 -16.36
N GLY A 132 -14.77 14.12 -15.33
CA GLY A 132 -15.37 13.28 -14.28
C GLY A 132 -15.38 11.77 -14.57
N GLY A 133 -14.85 11.34 -15.72
CA GLY A 133 -14.72 9.94 -16.10
C GLY A 133 -15.85 9.43 -16.99
N SER A 134 -15.84 8.12 -17.22
CA SER A 134 -16.84 7.42 -18.00
C SER A 134 -18.17 7.29 -17.26
N VAL A 135 -19.22 7.81 -17.88
CA VAL A 135 -20.61 7.64 -17.43
C VAL A 135 -21.10 6.21 -17.62
N SER A 136 -20.64 5.54 -18.70
CA SER A 136 -21.10 4.21 -19.09
C SER A 136 -20.47 3.06 -18.29
N LYS A 137 -19.45 3.37 -17.47
CA LYS A 137 -18.60 2.37 -16.78
C LYS A 137 -17.87 1.43 -17.73
N GLN A 138 -17.64 1.89 -18.97
CA GLN A 138 -16.76 1.29 -19.96
C GLN A 138 -15.85 2.39 -20.53
N PRO A 139 -14.64 2.06 -20.97
CA PRO A 139 -13.79 3.05 -21.63
C PRO A 139 -14.49 3.62 -22.88
N THR A 140 -14.64 4.93 -22.95
CA THR A 140 -15.24 5.61 -24.11
C THR A 140 -14.25 6.50 -24.85
N GLY A 141 -13.19 6.93 -24.15
CA GLY A 141 -12.12 7.74 -24.70
C GLY A 141 -11.00 6.94 -25.37
N PRO A 142 -10.07 7.63 -26.05
CA PRO A 142 -8.86 7.00 -26.57
C PRO A 142 -7.97 6.51 -25.42
N THR A 143 -7.34 5.36 -25.62
CA THR A 143 -6.31 4.85 -24.72
C THR A 143 -5.05 5.69 -24.83
N VAL A 144 -4.56 6.20 -23.70
CA VAL A 144 -3.35 7.01 -23.62
C VAL A 144 -2.17 6.26 -23.02
N TYR A 145 -2.42 5.40 -22.01
CA TYR A 145 -1.40 4.57 -21.38
C TYR A 145 -1.83 3.13 -21.21
N GLN A 146 -0.86 2.22 -21.24
CA GLN A 146 -1.05 0.80 -20.96
C GLN A 146 0.15 0.22 -20.21
N GLY A 147 -0.07 -0.84 -19.44
CA GLY A 147 1.02 -1.56 -18.78
C GLY A 147 0.51 -2.76 -17.98
N ALA A 148 1.36 -3.76 -17.78
CA ALA A 148 1.00 -4.93 -16.98
C ALA A 148 1.23 -4.65 -15.49
N LEU A 149 0.20 -4.84 -14.67
CA LEU A 149 0.33 -4.92 -13.23
C LEU A 149 0.68 -6.34 -12.85
N ALA A 150 1.88 -6.54 -12.30
CA ALA A 150 2.38 -7.85 -11.93
C ALA A 150 2.99 -7.81 -10.52
N ASN A 151 3.05 -8.97 -9.88
CA ASN A 151 3.70 -9.09 -8.57
C ASN A 151 5.17 -8.70 -8.69
N ARG A 152 5.66 -8.03 -7.64
CA ARG A 152 7.07 -7.65 -7.52
C ARG A 152 7.97 -8.86 -7.29
#